data_AF-A0A264YBN8-F1
#
_entry.id   AF-A0A264YBN8-F1
#
_cell.length_a   1.000
_cell.length_b   1.000
_cell.length_c   1.000
_cell.angle_alpha   90.00
_cell.angle_beta   90.00
_cell.angle_gamma   90.00
#
_symmetry.space_group_name_H-M   'P 1'
#
loop_
_entity.id
_entity.type
_entity.pdbx_description
1 polymer ?
#
loop_
_entity_poly.entity_id
_entity_poly.type
_entity_poly.pdbx_seq_one_letter_code
_entity_poly.pdbx_strand_id
1 'polypeptide(L)'
;MKQEKETAKQHTVKQLRGFQANTRTKKGEAYVAITKTADNQVSLGWKGTKQDLLNLLFTTCRNDRAMAALICRTAKDHVEHCKQNHQQWVDLTADIVQLDRELDATDQKQEGGEG
;
A
#
# COMPACT_ATOMS: atom_id res chain seq x y z
N MET A 1 38.84 -26.55 8.01
CA MET A 1 37.55 -25.86 7.75
C MET A 1 37.65 -24.44 8.29
N LYS A 2 37.65 -23.43 7.42
CA LYS A 2 37.50 -22.02 7.83
C LYS A 2 36.13 -21.58 7.30
N GLN A 3 35.16 -21.35 8.19
CA GLN A 3 33.92 -20.69 7.83
C GLN A 3 34.17 -19.19 7.93
N GLU A 4 34.23 -18.53 6.78
CA GLU A 4 34.20 -17.08 6.69
C GLU A 4 32.82 -16.60 7.15
N LYS A 5 32.79 -15.82 8.23
CA LYS A 5 31.60 -15.06 8.62
C LYS A 5 31.40 -13.95 7.60
N GLU A 6 30.59 -14.20 6.57
CA GLU A 6 30.03 -13.12 5.77
C GLU A 6 29.14 -12.26 6.66
N THR A 7 29.65 -11.10 7.05
CA THR A 7 28.85 -10.04 7.65
C THR A 7 27.86 -9.55 6.60
N ALA A 8 26.63 -10.04 6.68
CA ALA A 8 25.52 -9.61 5.86
C ALA A 8 25.39 -8.08 5.97
N LYS A 9 25.71 -7.37 4.88
CA LYS A 9 25.66 -5.91 4.82
C LYS A 9 24.21 -5.46 5.08
N GLN A 10 24.02 -4.73 6.17
CA GLN A 10 22.73 -4.13 6.52
C GLN A 10 22.31 -3.13 5.44
N HIS A 11 21.10 -3.29 4.91
CA HIS A 11 20.53 -2.34 3.96
C HIS A 11 19.76 -1.24 4.71
N THR A 12 20.18 0.01 4.54
CA THR A 12 19.49 1.22 5.01
C THR A 12 18.10 1.36 4.38
N VAL A 13 17.21 2.16 4.99
CA VAL A 13 15.86 2.48 4.45
C VAL A 13 15.92 3.02 3.00
N LYS A 14 16.99 3.75 2.65
CA LYS A 14 17.24 4.24 1.28
C LYS A 14 17.50 3.09 0.30
N GLN A 15 18.15 2.01 0.76
CA GLN A 15 18.39 0.79 -0.04
C GLN A 15 17.14 -0.08 -0.15
N LEU A 16 16.22 -0.07 0.83
CA LEU A 16 14.91 -0.72 0.71
C LEU A 16 14.05 -0.10 -0.39
N ARG A 17 14.06 1.24 -0.52
CA ARG A 17 13.42 1.95 -1.65
C ARG A 17 14.03 1.55 -2.99
N GLY A 18 15.34 1.32 -3.04
CA GLY A 18 16.02 0.80 -4.24
C GLY A 18 15.66 -0.66 -4.58
N PHE A 19 15.42 -1.50 -3.56
CA PHE A 19 14.98 -2.88 -3.74
C PHE A 19 13.53 -2.94 -4.26
N GLN A 20 12.65 -2.06 -3.77
CA GLN A 20 11.29 -1.89 -4.31
C GLN A 20 11.29 -1.46 -5.78
N ALA A 21 12.30 -0.71 -6.24
CA ALA A 21 12.45 -0.35 -7.64
C ALA A 21 12.86 -1.54 -8.54
N ASN A 22 13.29 -2.67 -7.95
CA ASN A 22 13.67 -3.89 -8.66
C ASN A 22 12.58 -4.97 -8.69
N THR A 23 11.43 -4.76 -8.05
CA THR A 23 10.25 -5.61 -8.27
C THR A 23 9.76 -5.37 -9.70
N ARG A 24 10.26 -6.18 -10.65
CA ARG A 24 9.88 -6.10 -12.07
C ARG A 24 8.42 -6.53 -12.22
N THR A 25 7.50 -5.60 -12.06
CA THR A 25 6.10 -5.78 -12.50
C THR A 25 5.97 -5.40 -13.95
N LYS A 26 5.12 -6.11 -14.70
CA LYS A 26 4.88 -5.81 -16.11
C LYS A 26 4.33 -4.39 -16.25
N LYS A 27 4.55 -3.76 -17.40
CA LYS A 27 3.96 -2.46 -17.71
C LYS A 27 2.43 -2.59 -17.61
N GLY A 28 1.79 -1.76 -16.78
CA GLY A 28 0.34 -1.80 -16.52
C GLY A 28 -0.08 -2.55 -15.24
N GLU A 29 0.82 -3.19 -14.50
CA GLU A 29 0.47 -3.88 -13.26
C GLU A 29 0.45 -2.93 -12.04
N ALA A 30 -0.56 -3.10 -11.19
CA ALA A 30 -0.63 -2.55 -9.85
C ALA A 30 -0.23 -3.59 -8.80
N TYR A 31 0.45 -3.14 -7.74
CA TYR A 31 0.91 -4.03 -6.68
C TYR A 31 1.09 -3.31 -5.34
N VAL A 32 1.05 -4.10 -4.28
CA VAL A 32 1.58 -3.75 -2.95
C VAL A 32 2.67 -4.76 -2.60
N ALA A 33 3.86 -4.28 -2.26
CA ALA A 33 5.01 -5.08 -1.89
C ALA A 33 5.40 -4.79 -0.45
N ILE A 34 5.46 -5.85 0.36
CA ILE A 34 5.97 -5.80 1.73
C ILE A 34 7.42 -6.29 1.69
N THR A 35 8.34 -5.44 2.14
CA THR A 35 9.74 -5.83 2.35
C THR A 35 9.99 -5.91 3.84
N LYS A 36 10.52 -7.04 4.30
CA LYS A 36 10.94 -7.23 5.69
C LYS A 36 12.44 -7.51 5.73
N THR A 37 13.16 -6.77 6.55
CA THR A 37 14.61 -6.95 6.74
C THR A 37 14.91 -8.01 7.80
N ALA A 38 16.17 -8.47 7.83
CA ALA A 38 16.66 -9.44 8.82
C ALA A 38 16.55 -8.93 10.28
N ASP A 39 16.58 -7.61 10.49
CA ASP A 39 16.36 -6.94 11.78
C ASP A 39 14.86 -6.65 12.06
N ASN A 40 13.95 -7.34 11.37
CA ASN A 40 12.49 -7.23 11.52
C ASN A 40 11.87 -5.88 11.19
N GLN A 41 12.59 -4.97 10.52
CA GLN A 41 11.97 -3.75 10.01
C GLN A 41 11.09 -4.07 8.80
N VAL A 42 9.93 -3.42 8.74
CA VAL A 42 8.95 -3.62 7.67
C VAL A 42 8.79 -2.33 6.89
N SER A 43 8.83 -2.43 5.55
CA SER A 43 8.55 -1.35 4.63
C SER A 43 7.50 -1.79 3.63
N LEU A 44 6.67 -0.84 3.21
CA LEU A 44 5.61 -1.05 2.22
C LEU A 44 5.88 -0.16 1.02
N GLY A 45 5.75 -0.72 -0.17
CA GLY A 45 5.87 -0.02 -1.44
C GLY A 45 4.71 -0.40 -2.33
N TRP A 46 4.24 0.54 -3.15
CA TRP A 46 3.09 0.31 -4.02
C TRP A 46 3.26 1.00 -5.36
N LYS A 47 2.55 0.49 -6.36
CA LYS A 47 2.43 1.06 -7.71
C LYS A 47 1.03 0.79 -8.21
N GLY A 48 0.47 1.72 -8.99
CA GLY A 48 -0.85 1.61 -9.57
C GLY A 48 -1.59 2.94 -9.46
N THR A 49 -2.71 3.06 -10.18
CA THR A 49 -3.67 4.14 -9.91
C THR A 49 -4.36 3.92 -8.58
N LYS A 50 -5.03 4.94 -8.04
CA LYS A 50 -5.83 4.80 -6.81
C LYS A 50 -6.92 3.73 -6.98
N GLN A 51 -7.56 3.68 -8.15
CA GLN A 51 -8.54 2.66 -8.51
C GLN A 51 -7.94 1.25 -8.50
N ASP A 52 -6.77 1.05 -9.12
CA ASP A 52 -6.13 -0.27 -9.16
C ASP A 52 -5.80 -0.78 -7.76
N LEU A 53 -5.30 0.10 -6.89
CA LEU A 53 -4.94 -0.25 -5.51
C LEU A 53 -6.18 -0.58 -4.68
N LEU A 54 -7.29 0.16 -4.85
CA LEU A 54 -8.56 -0.17 -4.22
C LEU A 54 -9.11 -1.52 -4.71
N ASN A 55 -9.10 -1.75 -6.03
CA ASN A 55 -9.52 -3.02 -6.62
C ASN A 55 -8.68 -4.19 -6.10
N LEU A 56 -7.36 -4.00 -5.94
CA LEU A 56 -6.46 -4.99 -5.37
C LEU A 56 -6.81 -5.31 -3.93
N LEU A 57 -7.01 -4.29 -3.08
CA LEU A 57 -7.38 -4.48 -1.68
C LEU A 57 -8.75 -5.15 -1.55
N PHE A 58 -9.75 -4.70 -2.32
CA PHE A 58 -11.08 -5.27 -2.32
C PHE A 58 -11.07 -6.74 -2.77
N THR A 59 -10.37 -7.05 -3.86
CA THR A 59 -10.21 -8.43 -4.35
C THR A 59 -9.51 -9.31 -3.32
N THR A 60 -8.49 -8.79 -2.64
CA THR A 60 -7.82 -9.49 -1.53
C THR A 60 -8.80 -9.82 -0.41
N CYS A 61 -9.59 -8.82 0.05
CA CYS A 61 -10.61 -9.03 1.07
C CYS A 61 -11.67 -10.06 0.66
N ARG A 62 -12.07 -10.05 -0.62
CA ARG A 62 -13.06 -10.98 -1.17
C ARG A 62 -12.55 -12.42 -1.22
N ASN A 63 -11.26 -12.62 -1.53
CA ASN A 63 -10.70 -13.94 -1.82
C ASN A 63 -10.03 -14.59 -0.59
N ASP A 64 -9.55 -13.81 0.37
CA ASP A 64 -8.87 -14.32 1.57
C ASP A 64 -9.45 -13.67 2.85
N ARG A 65 -10.18 -14.47 3.62
CA ARG A 65 -10.83 -14.03 4.86
C ARG A 65 -9.84 -13.64 5.96
N ALA A 66 -8.69 -14.30 6.04
CA ALA A 66 -7.67 -13.97 7.04
C ALA A 66 -7.04 -12.62 6.71
N MET A 67 -6.73 -12.39 5.43
CA MET A 67 -6.25 -11.08 4.97
C MET A 67 -7.31 -9.98 5.12
N ALA A 68 -8.57 -10.27 4.83
CA ALA A 68 -9.68 -9.33 5.07
C ALA A 68 -9.73 -8.89 6.54
N ALA A 69 -9.62 -9.85 7.47
CA ALA A 69 -9.62 -9.55 8.90
C ALA A 69 -8.43 -8.66 9.32
N LEU A 70 -7.23 -8.91 8.77
CA LEU A 70 -6.04 -8.09 9.02
C LEU A 70 -6.25 -6.66 8.51
N ILE A 71 -6.68 -6.50 7.26
CA ILE A 71 -6.92 -5.18 6.64
C ILE A 71 -7.95 -4.39 7.45
N CYS A 72 -9.11 -4.99 7.74
CA CYS A 72 -10.16 -4.34 8.51
C CYS A 72 -9.71 -3.96 9.92
N ARG A 73 -8.94 -4.82 10.60
CA ARG A 73 -8.42 -4.53 11.93
C ARG A 73 -7.43 -3.36 11.92
N THR A 74 -6.48 -3.36 10.99
CA THR A 74 -5.51 -2.28 10.84
C THR A 74 -6.18 -0.95 10.48
N ALA A 75 -7.16 -0.96 9.57
CA ALA A 75 -7.92 0.23 9.21
C ALA A 75 -8.70 0.79 10.41
N LYS A 76 -9.38 -0.07 11.17
CA LYS A 76 -10.06 0.33 12.42
C LYS A 76 -9.10 0.97 13.42
N ASP A 77 -7.98 0.30 13.71
CA ASP A 77 -7.02 0.78 14.70
C ASP A 77 -6.40 2.14 14.28
N HIS A 78 -6.18 2.35 12.97
CA HIS A 78 -5.71 3.65 12.45
C HIS A 78 -6.76 4.75 12.58
N VAL A 79 -8.02 4.48 12.26
CA VAL A 79 -9.13 5.44 12.45
C VAL A 79 -9.25 5.85 13.93
N GLU A 80 -9.20 4.88 14.85
CA GLU A 80 -9.24 5.18 16.28
C GLU A 80 -8.03 5.98 16.76
N HIS A 81 -6.85 5.71 16.21
CA HIS A 81 -5.65 6.52 16.47
C HIS A 81 -5.83 7.97 15.99
N CYS A 82 -6.30 8.19 14.76
CA CYS A 82 -6.53 9.54 14.21
C CYS A 82 -7.56 10.32 15.04
N LYS A 83 -8.62 9.67 15.56
CA LYS A 83 -9.62 10.32 16.42
C LYS A 83 -9.05 10.87 17.72
N GLN A 84 -7.89 10.38 18.20
CA GLN A 84 -7.23 10.90 19.40
C GLN A 84 -6.64 12.30 19.17
N ASN A 85 -6.50 12.74 17.92
CA ASN A 85 -6.01 14.07 17.55
C ASN A 85 -6.97 14.73 16.54
N HIS A 86 -7.57 15.84 16.94
CA HIS A 86 -8.57 16.53 16.12
C HIS A 86 -8.07 16.88 14.71
N GLN A 87 -6.82 17.36 14.57
CA GLN A 87 -6.27 17.71 13.27
C GLN A 87 -6.07 16.47 12.39
N GLN A 88 -5.51 15.40 12.93
CA GLN A 88 -5.32 14.14 12.19
C GLN A 88 -6.65 13.52 11.74
N TRP A 89 -7.70 13.65 12.57
CA TRP A 89 -9.04 13.22 12.19
C TRP A 89 -9.61 14.06 11.04
N VAL A 90 -9.49 15.38 11.11
CA VAL A 90 -9.92 16.29 10.03
C VAL A 90 -9.19 15.96 8.73
N ASP A 91 -7.86 15.82 8.78
CA ASP A 91 -7.04 15.50 7.60
C ASP A 91 -7.45 14.17 6.97
N LEU A 92 -7.59 13.10 7.78
CA LEU A 92 -8.02 11.78 7.28
C LEU A 92 -9.40 11.85 6.61
N THR A 93 -10.35 12.57 7.20
CA THR A 93 -11.69 12.70 6.59
C THR A 93 -11.67 13.51 5.30
N ALA A 94 -10.84 14.55 5.21
CA ALA A 94 -10.66 15.32 3.99
C ALA A 94 -10.00 14.46 2.88
N ASP A 95 -8.99 13.67 3.22
CA ASP A 95 -8.32 12.75 2.29
C ASP A 95 -9.28 11.70 1.73
N ILE A 96 -10.18 11.15 2.55
CA ILE A 96 -11.22 10.21 2.10
C ILE A 96 -12.18 10.89 1.11
N VAL A 97 -12.69 12.08 1.44
CA VAL A 97 -13.61 12.82 0.55
C VAL A 97 -12.91 13.19 -0.76
N GLN A 98 -11.63 13.55 -0.72
CA GLN A 98 -10.86 13.81 -1.92
C GLN A 98 -10.68 12.54 -2.75
N LEU A 99 -10.35 11.41 -2.13
CA LEU A 99 -10.22 10.12 -2.79
C LEU A 99 -11.52 9.76 -3.53
N ASP A 100 -12.66 9.85 -2.86
CA ASP A 100 -13.97 9.53 -3.47
C ASP A 100 -14.24 10.38 -4.72
N ARG A 101 -13.99 11.70 -4.64
CA ARG A 101 -14.15 12.61 -5.79
C ARG A 101 -13.23 12.27 -6.96
N GLU A 102 -11.99 11.86 -6.66
CA GLU A 102 -11.03 11.49 -7.72
C GLU A 102 -11.41 10.19 -8.42
N LEU A 103 -12.01 9.24 -7.70
CA LEU A 103 -12.49 7.97 -8.26
C LEU A 103 -13.74 8.21 -9.11
N ASP A 104 -14.73 8.95 -8.59
CA ASP A 104 -15.95 9.32 -9.34
C ASP A 104 -15.64 10.07 -10.65
N ALA A 105 -14.68 11.00 -10.60
CA ALA A 105 -14.25 11.74 -11.79
C ALA A 105 -13.49 10.88 -12.81
N THR A 106 -12.87 9.78 -12.36
CA THR A 106 -12.18 8.83 -13.24
C THR A 106 -13.19 7.95 -13.99
N ASP A 107 -14.26 7.52 -13.31
CA ASP A 107 -15.34 6.73 -13.92
C ASP A 107 -16.10 7.53 -14.98
N GLN A 108 -16.43 8.80 -14.71
CA GLN A 108 -17.11 9.68 -15.67
C GLN A 108 -16.28 9.96 -16.95
N LYS A 109 -14.94 9.94 -16.87
CA LYS A 109 -14.08 10.13 -18.05
C LYS A 109 -13.96 8.86 -18.91
N GLN A 110 -14.21 7.69 -18.35
CA GLN A 110 -14.21 6.43 -19.11
C GLN A 110 -15.53 6.23 -19.86
N GLU A 111 -16.65 6.70 -19.32
CA GLU A 111 -17.97 6.60 -19.98
C GLU A 111 -18.18 7.61 -21.14
N GLY A 112 -17.43 8.71 -21.18
CA GLY A 112 -17.54 9.74 -22.23
C GLY A 112 -16.68 9.52 -23.48
N GLY A 113 -16.03 8.36 -23.62
CA GLY A 113 -14.99 8.09 -24.63
C GLY A 113 -15.37 7.13 -25.77
N GLU A 114 -16.62 6.69 -25.84
CA GLU A 114 -17.12 5.88 -26.97
C GLU A 114 -18.38 6.55 -27.57
N GLY A 115 -18.16 7.37 -28.59
CA GLY A 115 -19.20 8.00 -29.42
C GLY A 115 -18.64 8.39 -30.78
#